data_AF-A0A518H5W1-F1
#
_entry.id   AF-A0A518H5W1-F1
#
_cell.length_a   1.000
_cell.length_b   1.000
_cell.length_c   1.000
_cell.angle_alpha   90.00
_cell.angle_beta   90.00
_cell.angle_gamma   90.00
#
_symmetry.space_group_name_H-M   'P 1'
#
loop_
_entity.id
_entity.type
_entity.pdbx_description
1 polymer ?
#
loop_
_entity_poly.entity_id
_entity_poly.type
_entity_poly.pdbx_seq_one_letter_code
_entity_poly.pdbx_strand_id
1 'polypeptide(L)'
;MAGRHYLTKPEINALYFATYKMERPRGWDGPLPVGRYWRAALVVFFNYGVDTGTVWPSTPAHEPILWRHVIWDRQSPDRQAKEQSPWGWLFYRRVKTGKAFYRPMNRVVHAHLRGLMPDDPRPDAPVFLGGGARPNARFQLLCGLAGIKPRFDVETGKEEPWELKDLRKTCATYHDEHVPESSVEILGHSVGGITYRHYAHRAPLAFRAIMTLPQPSAFSTILRGNDGECPCCRRRFADAA
;
A
#
# COMPACT_ATOMS: atom_id res chain seq x y z
N MET A 1 -5.53 -23.00 17.28
CA MET A 1 -5.64 -21.89 16.30
C MET A 1 -4.23 -21.55 15.87
N ALA A 2 -3.84 -21.84 14.63
CA ALA A 2 -2.55 -21.41 14.10
C ALA A 2 -2.46 -19.87 14.17
N GLY A 3 -1.32 -19.33 14.59
CA GLY A 3 -1.14 -17.88 14.76
C GLY A 3 -1.49 -17.13 13.48
N ARG A 4 -2.33 -16.11 13.58
CA ARG A 4 -2.76 -15.33 12.41
C ARG A 4 -1.57 -14.57 11.83
N HIS A 5 -1.29 -14.77 10.54
CA HIS A 5 -0.12 -14.19 9.85
C HIS A 5 -0.41 -12.92 9.02
N TYR A 6 -1.60 -12.32 9.16
CA TYR A 6 -2.01 -11.13 8.43
C TYR A 6 -2.83 -10.18 9.31
N LEU A 7 -2.88 -8.89 8.98
CA LEU A 7 -3.62 -7.85 9.71
C LEU A 7 -5.09 -7.79 9.27
N THR A 8 -6.02 -7.57 10.20
CA THR A 8 -7.46 -7.52 9.92
C THR A 8 -7.85 -6.12 9.45
N LYS A 9 -8.97 -5.98 8.76
CA LYS A 9 -9.51 -4.64 8.38
C LYS A 9 -9.62 -3.68 9.57
N PRO A 10 -10.13 -4.06 10.76
CA PRO A 10 -10.10 -3.19 11.94
C PRO A 10 -8.70 -2.73 12.36
N GLU A 11 -7.69 -3.61 12.29
CA GLU A 11 -6.31 -3.23 12.60
C GLU A 11 -5.69 -2.34 11.51
N ILE A 12 -6.00 -2.59 10.23
CA ILE A 12 -5.60 -1.69 9.13
C ILE A 12 -6.26 -0.31 9.31
N ASN A 13 -7.53 -0.27 9.72
CA ASN A 13 -8.20 0.99 10.08
C ASN A 13 -7.49 1.68 11.26
N ALA A 14 -7.11 0.94 12.30
CA ALA A 14 -6.39 1.47 13.44
C ALA A 14 -5.02 2.04 13.05
N LEU A 15 -4.24 1.30 12.24
CA LEU A 15 -2.97 1.78 11.66
C LEU A 15 -3.17 3.07 10.88
N TYR A 16 -4.19 3.11 10.03
CA TYR A 16 -4.50 4.28 9.21
C TYR A 16 -4.74 5.52 10.08
N PHE A 17 -5.59 5.45 11.10
CA PHE A 17 -5.83 6.60 11.97
C PHE A 17 -4.65 6.92 12.89
N ALA A 18 -3.87 5.92 13.29
CA ALA A 18 -2.68 6.13 14.11
C ALA A 18 -1.60 6.95 13.37
N THR A 19 -1.62 6.99 12.04
CA THR A 19 -0.69 7.85 11.26
C THR A 19 -0.80 9.34 11.62
N TYR A 20 -1.97 9.81 12.07
CA TYR A 20 -2.16 11.19 12.51
C TYR A 20 -1.43 11.54 13.81
N LYS A 21 -0.90 10.53 14.51
CA LYS A 21 -0.10 10.68 15.72
C LYS A 21 1.40 10.49 15.43
N MET A 22 1.79 10.27 14.18
CA MET A 22 3.19 10.05 13.83
C MET A 22 3.97 11.37 13.88
N GLU A 23 4.89 11.46 14.82
CA GLU A 23 5.77 12.61 14.95
C GLU A 23 6.70 12.77 13.73
N ARG A 24 6.99 14.03 13.41
CA ARG A 24 7.98 14.37 12.39
C ARG A 24 9.36 13.88 12.85
N PRO A 25 10.11 13.16 12.01
CA PRO A 25 11.50 12.86 12.34
C PRO A 25 12.31 14.14 12.46
N ARG A 26 13.37 14.08 13.27
CA ARG A 26 14.34 15.16 13.38
C ARG A 26 14.90 15.51 11.99
N GLY A 27 14.90 16.79 11.65
CA GLY A 27 15.37 17.30 10.35
C GLY A 27 14.35 17.19 9.21
N TRP A 28 13.08 16.89 9.49
CA TRP A 28 12.03 16.89 8.49
C TRP A 28 11.66 18.30 8.05
N ASP A 29 11.83 18.59 6.76
CA ASP A 29 11.53 19.85 6.10
C ASP A 29 10.37 19.75 5.09
N GLY A 30 9.81 18.55 4.91
CA GLY A 30 8.71 18.30 3.98
C GLY A 30 7.42 19.06 4.37
N PRO A 31 6.68 19.62 3.38
CA PRO A 31 5.49 20.42 3.65
C PRO A 31 4.34 19.59 4.23
N LEU A 32 4.30 18.30 3.89
CA LEU A 32 3.30 17.36 4.38
C LEU A 32 3.78 16.67 5.66
N PRO A 33 2.89 16.42 6.63
CA PRO A 33 3.22 15.57 7.78
C PRO A 33 3.64 14.18 7.32
N VAL A 34 4.62 13.58 8.01
CA VAL A 34 5.10 12.24 7.67
C VAL A 34 3.98 11.20 7.74
N GLY A 35 3.03 11.38 8.66
CA GLY A 35 1.82 10.57 8.75
C GLY A 35 1.02 10.49 7.45
N ARG A 36 0.97 11.57 6.66
CA ARG A 36 0.24 11.60 5.37
C ARG A 36 0.87 10.67 4.35
N TYR A 37 2.20 10.65 4.26
CA TYR A 37 2.92 9.69 3.41
C TYR A 37 2.69 8.25 3.86
N TRP A 38 2.71 8.01 5.18
CA TRP A 38 2.41 6.69 5.73
C TRP A 38 0.96 6.24 5.49
N ARG A 39 -0.04 7.13 5.52
CA ARG A 39 -1.43 6.80 5.14
C ARG A 39 -1.51 6.30 3.72
N ALA A 40 -0.99 7.08 2.78
CA ALA A 40 -1.00 6.70 1.38
C ALA A 40 -0.20 5.41 1.14
N ALA A 41 0.93 5.21 1.84
CA ALA A 41 1.71 3.99 1.77
C ALA A 41 0.93 2.76 2.25
N LEU A 42 0.18 2.86 3.36
CA LEU A 42 -0.68 1.75 3.84
C LEU A 42 -1.72 1.36 2.79
N VAL A 43 -2.30 2.33 2.09
CA VAL A 43 -3.26 2.07 0.99
C VAL A 43 -2.58 1.34 -0.17
N VAL A 44 -1.37 1.74 -0.56
CA VAL A 44 -0.61 1.06 -1.62
C VAL A 44 -0.16 -0.34 -1.20
N PHE A 45 0.32 -0.53 0.04
CA PHE A 45 0.66 -1.86 0.54
C PHE A 45 -0.55 -2.80 0.54
N PHE A 46 -1.71 -2.32 0.99
CA PHE A 46 -2.93 -3.12 1.03
C PHE A 46 -3.41 -3.51 -0.37
N ASN A 47 -3.35 -2.60 -1.34
CA ASN A 47 -3.90 -2.83 -2.68
C ASN A 47 -2.95 -3.64 -3.59
N TYR A 48 -1.63 -3.54 -3.40
CA TYR A 48 -0.65 -4.07 -4.35
C TYR A 48 0.43 -4.99 -3.75
N GLY A 49 0.57 -5.05 -2.43
CA GLY A 49 1.55 -5.92 -1.78
C GLY A 49 2.98 -5.64 -2.27
N VAL A 50 3.31 -4.36 -2.46
CA VAL A 50 4.64 -3.92 -2.90
C VAL A 50 5.71 -4.25 -1.87
N ASP A 51 6.97 -4.36 -2.32
CA ASP A 51 8.09 -4.52 -1.40
C ASP A 51 8.33 -3.20 -0.65
N THR A 52 8.91 -3.27 0.56
CA THR A 52 9.29 -2.06 1.31
C THR A 52 10.16 -1.11 0.48
N GLY A 53 11.12 -1.67 -0.29
CA GLY A 53 12.01 -0.92 -1.16
C GLY A 53 11.31 -0.20 -2.32
N THR A 54 10.14 -0.69 -2.74
CA THR A 54 9.33 -0.06 -3.79
C THR A 54 8.61 1.20 -3.28
N VAL A 55 8.38 1.33 -1.98
CA VAL A 55 7.77 2.53 -1.38
C VAL A 55 8.85 3.44 -0.82
N TRP A 56 9.80 2.88 -0.07
CA TRP A 56 10.86 3.61 0.62
C TRP A 56 12.22 3.21 0.06
N PRO A 57 13.05 4.16 -0.39
CA PRO A 57 14.41 3.87 -0.82
C PRO A 57 15.29 3.52 0.40
N SER A 58 15.26 2.26 0.83
CA SER A 58 16.06 1.77 1.96
C SER A 58 17.48 1.36 1.58
N THR A 59 17.76 1.16 0.28
CA THR A 59 19.11 0.90 -0.25
C THR A 59 19.27 1.60 -1.61
N PRO A 60 20.52 1.89 -2.06
CA PRO A 60 20.76 2.54 -3.36
C PRO A 60 20.24 1.75 -4.58
N ALA A 61 20.08 0.43 -4.44
CA ALA A 61 19.56 -0.43 -5.50
C ALA A 61 18.02 -0.38 -5.61
N HIS A 62 17.32 0.22 -4.64
CA HIS A 62 15.88 0.32 -4.66
C HIS A 62 15.44 1.56 -5.45
N GLU A 63 14.69 1.35 -6.53
CA GLU A 63 13.93 2.40 -7.19
C GLU A 63 12.53 2.47 -6.53
N PRO A 64 12.23 3.51 -5.73
CA PRO A 64 10.90 3.67 -5.17
C PRO A 64 9.91 4.09 -6.26
N ILE A 65 8.62 4.15 -5.94
CA ILE A 65 7.63 4.77 -6.81
C ILE A 65 7.95 6.26 -6.94
N LEU A 66 8.09 6.72 -8.19
CA LEU A 66 8.41 8.10 -8.56
C LEU A 66 7.19 8.73 -9.23
N TRP A 67 7.12 10.06 -9.32
CA TRP A 67 5.96 10.74 -9.90
C TRP A 67 5.70 10.35 -11.37
N ARG A 68 6.75 10.08 -12.16
CA ARG A 68 6.63 9.53 -13.53
C ARG A 68 5.95 8.16 -13.59
N HIS A 69 5.90 7.42 -12.48
CA HIS A 69 5.27 6.10 -12.39
C HIS A 69 3.77 6.19 -12.08
N VAL A 70 3.25 7.37 -11.76
CA VAL A 70 1.82 7.61 -11.54
C VAL A 70 1.21 8.18 -12.81
N ILE A 71 0.42 7.37 -13.51
CA ILE A 71 -0.22 7.76 -14.77
C ILE A 71 -1.68 8.08 -14.49
N TRP A 72 -2.11 9.31 -14.76
CA TRP A 72 -3.48 9.75 -14.48
C TRP A 72 -4.47 9.41 -15.60
N ASP A 73 -3.97 9.07 -16.79
CA ASP A 73 -4.78 8.74 -17.95
C ASP A 73 -5.53 7.43 -17.81
N ARG A 74 -6.67 7.34 -18.50
CA ARG A 74 -7.52 6.14 -18.43
C ARG A 74 -6.89 4.92 -19.07
N GLN A 75 -6.09 5.10 -20.11
CA GLN A 75 -5.45 4.02 -20.85
C GLN A 75 -4.16 3.60 -20.17
N SER A 76 -3.88 2.30 -20.17
CA SER A 76 -2.62 1.79 -19.66
C SER A 76 -1.48 2.21 -20.59
N PRO A 77 -0.30 2.60 -20.05
CA PRO A 77 0.90 2.77 -20.87
C PRO A 77 1.38 1.43 -21.46
N ASP A 78 1.02 0.31 -20.82
CA ASP A 78 1.25 -1.01 -21.38
C ASP A 78 0.23 -1.28 -22.49
N ARG A 79 0.71 -1.24 -23.74
CA ARG A 79 -0.09 -1.47 -24.95
C ARG A 79 -0.75 -2.85 -25.00
N GLN A 80 -0.35 -3.78 -24.13
CA GLN A 80 -0.97 -5.11 -24.02
C GLN A 80 -2.24 -5.11 -23.15
N ALA A 81 -2.37 -4.17 -22.22
CA ALA A 81 -3.57 -4.03 -21.40
C ALA A 81 -4.68 -3.33 -22.21
N LYS A 82 -5.83 -3.97 -22.33
CA LYS A 82 -6.98 -3.44 -23.11
C LYS A 82 -7.98 -2.70 -22.21
N GLU A 83 -7.90 -2.93 -20.92
CA GLU A 83 -8.75 -2.33 -19.90
C GLU A 83 -8.46 -0.84 -19.75
N GLN A 84 -9.49 -0.07 -19.36
CA GLN A 84 -9.35 1.34 -19.02
C GLN A 84 -9.67 1.55 -17.54
N SER A 85 -8.79 2.25 -16.83
CA SER A 85 -8.99 2.61 -15.43
C SER A 85 -9.50 4.05 -15.33
N PRO A 86 -10.71 4.30 -14.78
CA PRO A 86 -11.19 5.66 -14.54
C PRO A 86 -10.29 6.49 -13.62
N TRP A 87 -9.43 5.83 -12.84
CA TRP A 87 -8.60 6.45 -11.81
C TRP A 87 -7.11 6.43 -12.16
N GLY A 88 -6.76 6.05 -13.39
CA GLY A 88 -5.36 5.97 -13.83
C GLY A 88 -4.66 4.66 -13.44
N TRP A 89 -3.35 4.66 -13.58
CA TRP A 89 -2.46 3.51 -13.47
C TRP A 89 -1.23 3.82 -12.61
N LEU A 90 -0.74 2.79 -11.93
CA LEU A 90 0.48 2.83 -11.16
C LEU A 90 1.48 1.84 -11.75
N PHE A 91 2.68 2.32 -12.05
CA PHE A 91 3.82 1.50 -12.41
C PHE A 91 4.72 1.27 -11.19
N TYR A 92 5.26 0.06 -11.08
CA TYR A 92 6.37 -0.21 -10.17
C TYR A 92 7.14 -1.47 -10.59
N ARG A 93 8.37 -1.57 -10.10
CA ARG A 93 9.21 -2.75 -10.28
C ARG A 93 9.42 -3.46 -8.94
N ARG A 94 9.35 -4.78 -8.95
CA ARG A 94 9.70 -5.59 -7.77
C ARG A 94 11.19 -5.57 -7.53
N VAL A 95 11.59 -5.34 -6.29
CA VAL A 95 13.01 -5.26 -5.90
C VAL A 95 13.69 -6.61 -6.11
N LYS A 96 13.07 -7.70 -5.63
CA LYS A 96 13.71 -9.03 -5.65
C LYS A 96 13.83 -9.63 -7.05
N THR A 97 12.87 -9.38 -7.94
CA THR A 97 12.76 -10.09 -9.22
C THR A 97 12.95 -9.19 -10.44
N GLY A 98 12.98 -7.87 -10.27
CA GLY A 98 13.03 -6.92 -11.39
C GLY A 98 11.78 -6.90 -12.28
N LYS A 99 10.73 -7.67 -11.93
CA LYS A 99 9.48 -7.74 -12.70
C LYS A 99 8.74 -6.41 -12.62
N ALA A 100 8.37 -5.89 -13.78
CA ALA A 100 7.58 -4.67 -13.94
C ALA A 100 6.09 -4.96 -13.84
N PHE A 101 5.33 -4.03 -13.27
CA PHE A 101 3.88 -4.10 -13.16
C PHE A 101 3.27 -2.77 -13.56
N TYR A 102 2.20 -2.85 -14.37
CA TYR A 102 1.25 -1.77 -14.59
C TYR A 102 -0.07 -2.19 -13.96
N ARG A 103 -0.50 -1.49 -12.92
CA ARG A 103 -1.72 -1.83 -12.17
C ARG A 103 -2.71 -0.67 -12.21
N PRO A 104 -4.02 -0.93 -12.39
CA PRO A 104 -5.00 0.14 -12.29
C PRO A 104 -4.99 0.70 -10.87
N MET A 105 -5.16 2.01 -10.75
CA MET A 105 -5.57 2.62 -9.49
C MET A 105 -7.07 2.41 -9.31
N ASN A 106 -7.48 2.08 -8.08
CA ASN A 106 -8.87 2.27 -7.70
C ASN A 106 -9.04 3.67 -7.08
N ARG A 107 -10.29 4.02 -6.78
CA ARG A 107 -10.65 5.37 -6.31
C ARG A 107 -9.89 5.80 -5.05
N VAL A 108 -9.66 4.89 -4.10
CA VAL A 108 -8.95 5.24 -2.86
C VAL A 108 -7.46 5.43 -3.09
N VAL A 109 -6.80 4.58 -3.90
CA VAL A 109 -5.39 4.76 -4.26
C VAL A 109 -5.21 6.11 -4.95
N HIS A 110 -6.04 6.41 -5.95
CA HIS A 110 -5.99 7.67 -6.68
C HIS A 110 -6.10 8.88 -5.76
N ALA A 111 -7.08 8.90 -4.85
CA ALA A 111 -7.27 10.02 -3.94
C ALA A 111 -6.08 10.22 -3.00
N HIS A 112 -5.47 9.14 -2.51
CA HIS A 112 -4.30 9.23 -1.63
C HIS A 112 -3.05 9.72 -2.38
N LEU A 113 -2.82 9.24 -3.60
CA LEU A 113 -1.69 9.70 -4.40
C LEU A 113 -1.88 11.16 -4.83
N ARG A 114 -3.11 11.57 -5.20
CA ARG A 114 -3.44 12.98 -5.46
C ARG A 114 -3.20 13.85 -4.23
N GLY A 115 -3.57 13.38 -3.03
CA GLY A 115 -3.34 14.11 -1.78
C GLY A 115 -1.88 14.26 -1.36
N LEU A 116 -0.96 13.55 -2.01
CA LEU A 116 0.49 13.70 -1.84
C LEU A 116 1.15 14.57 -2.92
N MET A 117 0.44 14.84 -4.01
CA MET A 117 1.02 15.47 -5.19
C MET A 117 1.38 16.93 -4.90
N PRO A 118 2.65 17.35 -5.06
CA PRO A 118 3.01 18.75 -4.98
C PRO A 118 2.48 19.52 -6.20
N ASP A 119 2.49 20.86 -6.13
CA ASP A 119 2.03 21.71 -7.23
C ASP A 119 2.86 21.50 -8.52
N ASP A 120 4.17 21.30 -8.38
CA ASP A 120 5.10 20.95 -9.46
C ASP A 120 5.80 19.61 -9.19
N PRO A 121 5.19 18.48 -9.59
CA PRO A 121 5.75 17.15 -9.34
C PRO A 121 6.91 16.87 -10.29
N ARG A 122 8.15 16.97 -9.77
CA ARG A 122 9.34 16.52 -10.49
C ARG A 122 9.21 15.02 -10.83
N PRO A 123 9.29 14.61 -12.11
CA PRO A 123 9.04 13.23 -12.54
C PRO A 123 9.87 12.18 -11.80
N ASP A 124 11.12 12.52 -11.48
CA ASP A 124 12.09 11.61 -10.87
C ASP A 124 12.13 11.69 -9.35
N ALA A 125 11.30 12.54 -8.74
CA ALA A 125 11.19 12.61 -7.29
C ALA A 125 10.31 11.46 -6.75
N PRO A 126 10.63 10.92 -5.56
CA PRO A 126 9.83 9.89 -4.94
C PRO A 126 8.44 10.40 -4.57
N VAL A 127 7.41 9.58 -4.82
CA VAL A 127 6.04 9.85 -4.39
C VAL A 127 5.94 9.86 -2.88
N PHE A 128 6.68 8.96 -2.23
CA PHE A 128 6.60 8.77 -0.81
C PHE A 128 7.88 9.22 -0.10
N LEU A 129 7.73 9.98 0.98
CA LEU A 129 8.78 10.28 1.95
C LEU A 129 8.58 9.54 3.28
N GLY A 130 9.49 8.61 3.61
CA GLY A 130 9.31 7.63 4.71
C GLY A 130 9.75 8.13 6.08
N GLY A 131 10.50 9.23 6.11
CA GLY A 131 11.03 9.87 7.32
C GLY A 131 12.19 9.14 8.01
N GLY A 132 12.94 8.33 7.27
CA GLY A 132 14.20 7.75 7.74
C GLY A 132 14.61 6.48 6.99
N ALA A 133 15.83 6.01 7.26
CA ALA A 133 16.41 4.82 6.62
C ALA A 133 15.91 3.47 7.19
N ARG A 134 15.09 3.49 8.26
CA ARG A 134 14.62 2.29 8.98
C ARG A 134 13.09 2.18 8.94
N PRO A 135 12.49 1.80 7.79
CA PRO A 135 11.04 1.79 7.63
C PRO A 135 10.33 0.77 8.55
N ASN A 136 10.92 -0.41 8.83
CA ASN A 136 10.32 -1.36 9.78
C ASN A 136 10.26 -0.81 11.22
N ALA A 137 11.29 -0.09 11.68
CA ALA A 137 11.25 0.53 13.01
C ALA A 137 10.10 1.56 13.13
N ARG A 138 9.89 2.36 12.08
CA ARG A 138 8.75 3.30 12.01
C ARG A 138 7.41 2.59 11.95
N PHE A 139 7.32 1.49 11.21
CA PHE A 139 6.11 0.69 11.17
C PHE A 139 5.78 0.08 12.54
N GLN A 140 6.78 -0.41 13.28
CA GLN A 140 6.59 -0.92 14.65
C GLN A 140 6.13 0.17 15.62
N LEU A 141 6.69 1.40 15.52
CA LEU A 141 6.18 2.55 16.27
C LEU A 141 4.71 2.83 15.93
N LEU A 142 4.35 2.78 14.64
CA LEU A 142 2.97 2.96 14.20
C LEU A 142 2.04 1.85 14.73
N CYS A 143 2.49 0.59 14.78
CA CYS A 143 1.74 -0.49 15.44
C CYS A 143 1.49 -0.17 16.92
N GLY A 144 2.49 0.35 17.63
CA GLY A 144 2.35 0.82 19.00
C GLY A 144 1.31 1.93 19.14
N LEU A 145 1.36 2.95 18.27
CA LEU A 145 0.38 4.05 18.24
C LEU A 145 -1.05 3.57 17.94
N ALA A 146 -1.18 2.49 17.17
CA ALA A 146 -2.45 1.84 16.83
C ALA A 146 -2.94 0.86 17.91
N GLY A 147 -2.14 0.59 18.95
CA GLY A 147 -2.47 -0.40 19.98
C GLY A 147 -2.46 -1.85 19.46
N ILE A 148 -1.76 -2.12 18.36
CA ILE A 148 -1.67 -3.46 17.78
C ILE A 148 -0.58 -4.24 18.51
N LYS A 149 -0.99 -5.34 19.13
CA LYS A 149 -0.08 -6.23 19.85
C LYS A 149 0.82 -7.01 18.88
N PRO A 150 2.05 -7.38 19.30
CA PRO A 150 2.88 -8.35 18.59
C PRO A 150 2.10 -9.63 18.26
N ARG A 151 2.51 -10.32 17.20
CA ARG A 151 1.96 -11.66 16.90
C ARG A 151 2.58 -12.67 17.84
N PHE A 152 1.78 -13.64 18.28
CA PHE A 152 2.29 -14.79 19.01
C PHE A 152 2.58 -15.92 18.02
N ASP A 153 3.85 -16.33 17.95
CA ASP A 153 4.27 -17.50 17.21
C ASP A 153 4.02 -18.75 18.07
N VAL A 154 3.09 -19.61 17.61
CA VAL A 154 2.68 -20.81 18.36
C VAL A 154 3.76 -21.90 18.34
N GLU A 155 4.61 -21.94 17.31
CA GLU A 155 5.67 -22.95 17.17
C GLU A 155 6.84 -22.64 18.10
N THR A 156 7.21 -21.36 18.22
CA THR A 156 8.34 -20.93 19.04
C THR A 156 7.93 -20.44 20.44
N GLY A 157 6.63 -20.15 20.65
CA GLY A 157 6.09 -19.57 21.87
C GLY A 157 6.51 -18.11 22.10
N LYS A 158 7.00 -17.41 21.07
CA LYS A 158 7.53 -16.04 21.19
C LYS A 158 6.60 -15.00 20.59
N GLU A 159 6.63 -13.81 21.17
CA GLU A 159 6.04 -12.63 20.54
C GLU A 159 6.98 -12.06 19.48
N GLU A 160 6.46 -11.87 18.27
CA GLU A 160 7.20 -11.23 17.19
C GLU A 160 6.54 -9.92 16.78
N PRO A 161 7.35 -8.88 16.48
CA PRO A 161 6.80 -7.63 15.97
C PRO A 161 6.23 -7.81 14.56
N TRP A 162 5.25 -6.96 14.23
CA TRP A 162 4.78 -6.80 12.86
C TRP A 162 5.85 -6.10 12.02
N GLU A 163 6.02 -6.57 10.79
CA GLU A 163 6.94 -5.98 9.81
C GLU A 163 6.18 -5.62 8.53
N LEU A 164 6.75 -4.74 7.71
CA LEU A 164 6.12 -4.32 6.44
C LEU A 164 5.89 -5.50 5.48
N LYS A 165 6.70 -6.57 5.58
CA LYS A 165 6.48 -7.80 4.80
C LYS A 165 5.14 -8.48 5.13
N ASP A 166 4.58 -8.23 6.30
CA ASP A 166 3.29 -8.81 6.72
C ASP A 166 2.11 -8.08 6.10
N LEU A 167 2.26 -6.81 5.72
CA LEU A 167 1.27 -6.10 4.90
C LEU A 167 1.15 -6.72 3.50
N ARG A 168 2.23 -7.29 2.97
CA ARG A 168 2.18 -8.06 1.72
C ARG A 168 1.37 -9.34 1.88
N LYS A 169 1.59 -10.09 2.96
CA LYS A 169 0.76 -11.27 3.27
C LYS A 169 -0.71 -10.87 3.42
N THR A 170 -0.97 -9.77 4.10
CA THR A 170 -2.31 -9.18 4.24
C THR A 170 -2.95 -8.85 2.90
N CYS A 171 -2.22 -8.21 1.99
CA CYS A 171 -2.66 -7.96 0.61
C CYS A 171 -3.01 -9.27 -0.11
N ALA A 172 -2.14 -10.28 -0.03
CA ALA A 172 -2.36 -11.58 -0.67
C ALA A 172 -3.66 -12.22 -0.20
N THR A 173 -3.83 -12.31 1.13
CA THR A 173 -4.99 -12.92 1.77
C THR A 173 -6.28 -12.23 1.35
N TYR A 174 -6.35 -10.89 1.43
CA TYR A 174 -7.58 -10.18 1.08
C TYR A 174 -7.93 -10.24 -0.42
N HIS A 175 -6.92 -10.32 -1.29
CA HIS A 175 -7.17 -10.52 -2.72
C HIS A 175 -7.71 -11.91 -2.98
N ASP A 176 -7.10 -12.98 -2.44
CA ASP A 176 -7.59 -14.35 -2.65
C ASP A 176 -8.95 -14.62 -1.99
N GLU A 177 -9.21 -14.05 -0.80
CA GLU A 177 -10.53 -14.14 -0.16
C GLU A 177 -11.63 -13.47 -1.00
N HIS A 178 -11.30 -12.39 -1.71
CA HIS A 178 -12.26 -11.61 -2.50
C HIS A 178 -12.40 -12.12 -3.94
N VAL A 179 -11.29 -12.42 -4.59
CA VAL A 179 -11.20 -13.02 -5.92
C VAL A 179 -10.18 -14.16 -5.85
N PRO A 180 -10.62 -15.42 -5.76
CA PRO A 180 -9.72 -16.57 -5.66
C PRO A 180 -8.62 -16.58 -6.73
N GLU A 181 -7.43 -17.00 -6.32
CA GLU A 181 -6.20 -17.09 -7.12
C GLU A 181 -5.62 -15.76 -7.61
N SER A 182 -6.25 -14.62 -7.31
CA SER A 182 -5.77 -13.32 -7.76
C SER A 182 -4.46 -12.90 -7.10
N SER A 183 -4.13 -13.38 -5.89
CA SER A 183 -2.91 -12.99 -5.18
C SER A 183 -1.63 -13.36 -5.94
N VAL A 184 -1.64 -14.48 -6.65
CA VAL A 184 -0.52 -14.95 -7.50
C VAL A 184 -0.23 -13.92 -8.58
N GLU A 185 -1.28 -13.38 -9.20
CA GLU A 185 -1.17 -12.34 -10.21
C GLU A 185 -0.76 -11.01 -9.60
N ILE A 186 -1.45 -10.55 -8.54
CA ILE A 186 -1.17 -9.28 -7.87
C ILE A 186 0.29 -9.21 -7.42
N LEU A 187 0.77 -10.27 -6.77
CA LEU A 187 2.15 -10.37 -6.30
C LEU A 187 3.14 -10.85 -7.37
N GLY A 188 2.65 -11.29 -8.52
CA GLY A 188 3.42 -11.81 -9.65
C GLY A 188 4.35 -12.96 -9.29
N HIS A 189 3.90 -13.89 -8.45
CA HIS A 189 4.62 -15.13 -8.17
C HIS A 189 4.68 -16.00 -9.43
N SER A 190 5.82 -16.67 -9.65
CA SER A 190 5.94 -17.63 -10.76
C SER A 190 5.20 -18.91 -10.36
N VAL A 191 4.38 -19.43 -11.26
CA VAL A 191 3.57 -20.64 -11.00
C VAL A 191 4.17 -21.78 -11.81
N GLY A 192 4.52 -22.87 -11.12
CA GLY A 192 5.32 -23.97 -11.65
C GLY A 192 4.57 -25.02 -12.49
N GLY A 193 3.32 -24.80 -12.88
CA GLY A 193 2.52 -25.77 -13.63
C GLY A 193 2.43 -25.46 -15.12
N ILE A 194 2.70 -26.46 -15.98
CA ILE A 194 2.56 -26.38 -17.45
C ILE A 194 1.13 -25.99 -17.83
N THR A 195 0.12 -26.51 -17.13
CA THR A 195 -1.29 -26.16 -17.31
C THR A 195 -1.58 -24.68 -16.99
N TYR A 196 -0.84 -24.07 -16.05
CA TYR A 196 -1.04 -22.68 -15.62
C TYR A 196 -0.49 -21.66 -16.63
N ARG A 197 0.49 -22.06 -17.46
CA ARG A 197 1.09 -21.19 -18.50
C ARG A 197 0.18 -20.99 -19.73
N HIS A 198 -0.80 -21.86 -19.95
CA HIS A 198 -1.60 -21.89 -21.18
C HIS A 198 -2.99 -21.23 -21.05
N TYR A 199 -3.46 -20.91 -19.84
CA TYR A 199 -4.73 -20.22 -19.65
C TYR A 199 -4.55 -18.70 -19.56
N ALA A 200 -4.87 -18.05 -20.68
CA ALA A 200 -5.54 -16.77 -20.83
C ALA A 200 -4.88 -15.51 -20.26
N HIS A 201 -5.01 -14.40 -20.99
CA HIS A 201 -4.78 -13.02 -20.53
C HIS A 201 -5.16 -12.88 -19.05
N ARG A 202 -4.17 -12.74 -18.15
CA ARG A 202 -4.39 -12.61 -16.69
C ARG A 202 -4.45 -11.16 -16.21
N ALA A 203 -4.13 -10.23 -17.10
CA ALA A 203 -4.34 -8.79 -16.88
C ALA A 203 -5.79 -8.45 -16.46
N PRO A 204 -6.86 -9.03 -17.06
CA PRO A 204 -8.24 -8.84 -16.62
C PRO A 204 -8.49 -9.32 -15.18
N LEU A 205 -7.84 -10.41 -14.72
CA LEU A 205 -8.02 -10.93 -13.36
C LEU A 205 -7.45 -9.96 -12.33
N ALA A 206 -6.21 -9.53 -12.52
CA ALA A 206 -5.59 -8.54 -11.64
C ALA A 206 -6.34 -7.20 -11.67
N PHE A 207 -6.79 -6.78 -12.86
CA PHE A 207 -7.59 -5.57 -13.01
C PHE A 207 -8.88 -5.68 -12.19
N ARG A 208 -9.66 -6.75 -12.38
CA ARG A 208 -10.91 -7.00 -11.65
C ARG A 208 -10.67 -7.07 -10.13
N ALA A 209 -9.63 -7.80 -9.70
CA ALA A 209 -9.30 -7.95 -8.28
C ALA A 209 -9.02 -6.59 -7.63
N ILE A 210 -8.16 -5.75 -8.22
CA ILE A 210 -7.85 -4.41 -7.68
C ILE A 210 -9.05 -3.48 -7.69
N MET A 211 -9.81 -3.47 -8.79
CA MET A 211 -10.91 -2.53 -8.98
C MET A 211 -12.10 -2.83 -8.08
N THR A 212 -12.24 -4.08 -7.63
CA THR A 212 -13.38 -4.52 -6.81
C THR A 212 -13.01 -4.84 -5.36
N LEU A 213 -11.72 -4.80 -4.99
CA LEU A 213 -11.24 -5.13 -3.65
C LEU A 213 -11.97 -4.30 -2.58
N PRO A 214 -12.67 -4.94 -1.63
CA PRO A 214 -13.37 -4.24 -0.56
C PRO A 214 -12.37 -3.56 0.37
N GLN A 215 -12.35 -2.23 0.35
CA GLN A 215 -11.37 -1.43 1.08
C GLN A 215 -11.69 -1.36 2.58
N PRO A 216 -10.66 -1.28 3.45
CA PRO A 216 -10.80 -0.82 4.82
C PRO A 216 -11.57 0.52 4.84
N SER A 217 -12.55 0.64 5.75
CA SER A 217 -13.44 1.81 5.80
C SER A 217 -12.67 3.12 6.04
N ALA A 218 -11.55 3.06 6.76
CA ALA A 218 -10.68 4.20 6.99
C ALA A 218 -10.11 4.78 5.69
N PHE A 219 -9.86 3.98 4.65
CA PHE A 219 -9.32 4.49 3.38
C PHE A 219 -10.32 5.34 2.60
N SER A 220 -11.61 5.25 2.93
CA SER A 220 -12.65 6.02 2.24
C SER A 220 -12.94 7.36 2.91
N THR A 221 -12.34 7.68 4.06
CA THR A 221 -12.56 8.95 4.77
C THR A 221 -12.13 10.15 3.92
N ILE A 222 -11.03 10.02 3.18
CA ILE A 222 -10.53 11.04 2.24
C ILE A 222 -11.53 11.36 1.13
N LEU A 223 -12.28 10.36 0.65
CA LEU A 223 -13.29 10.56 -0.39
C LEU A 223 -14.52 11.31 0.12
N ARG A 224 -14.73 11.33 1.44
CA ARG A 224 -15.87 11.96 2.12
C ARG A 224 -15.51 13.32 2.72
N GLY A 225 -14.27 13.80 2.54
CA GLY A 225 -13.78 15.04 3.17
C GLY A 225 -13.52 14.94 4.67
N ASN A 226 -13.59 13.74 5.26
CA ASN A 226 -13.50 13.53 6.72
C ASN A 226 -12.18 12.89 7.14
N ASP A 227 -11.14 12.94 6.31
CA ASP A 227 -9.88 12.23 6.58
C ASP A 227 -9.24 12.67 7.89
N GLY A 228 -9.33 13.97 8.19
CA GLY A 228 -8.72 14.60 9.36
C GLY A 228 -9.54 14.52 10.65
N GLU A 229 -10.59 13.71 10.74
CA GLU A 229 -11.48 13.66 11.89
C GLU A 229 -11.64 12.24 12.48
N CYS A 230 -11.82 12.13 13.81
CA CYS A 230 -12.20 10.86 14.42
C CYS A 230 -13.57 10.42 13.87
N PRO A 231 -13.71 9.18 13.37
CA PRO A 231 -15.03 8.64 13.00
C PRO A 231 -16.02 8.62 14.18
N CYS A 232 -15.49 8.53 15.41
CA CYS A 232 -16.24 8.40 16.65
C CYS A 232 -16.89 9.71 17.12
N CYS A 233 -16.12 10.80 17.16
CA CYS A 233 -16.50 12.04 17.82
C CYS A 233 -16.32 13.28 16.94
N ARG A 234 -15.91 13.10 15.67
CA ARG A 234 -15.62 14.16 14.70
C ARG A 234 -14.57 15.18 15.13
N ARG A 235 -13.85 14.91 16.22
CA ARG A 235 -12.71 15.73 16.65
C ARG A 235 -11.63 15.68 15.59
N ARG A 236 -11.12 16.84 15.19
CA ARG A 236 -9.98 16.95 14.28
C ARG A 236 -8.72 16.35 14.90
N PHE A 237 -7.96 15.62 14.09
CA PHE A 237 -6.63 15.17 14.45
C PHE A 237 -5.65 16.35 14.47
N ALA A 238 -4.61 16.26 15.29
CA ALA A 238 -3.62 17.34 15.43
C ALA A 238 -2.93 17.71 14.10
N ASP A 239 -2.66 16.71 13.26
CA ASP A 239 -2.03 16.87 11.94
C ASP A 239 -3.05 16.98 10.79
N ALA A 240 -4.32 17.29 11.07
CA ALA A 240 -5.33 17.59 10.07
C ALA A 240 -5.17 19.04 9.56
N ALA A 241 -4.13 19.26 8.77
CA ALA A 241 -3.89 20.50 8.01
C ALA A 241 -4.30 20.33 6.54
#